data_AF-A0A6N3B9U9-F1
#
_entry.id   AF-A0A6N3B9U9-F1
#
_cell.length_a   1.000
_cell.length_b   1.000
_cell.length_c   1.000
_cell.angle_alpha   90.00
_cell.angle_beta   90.00
_cell.angle_gamma   90.00
#
_symmetry.space_group_name_H-M   'P 1'
#
loop_
_entity.id
_entity.type
_entity.pdbx_description
1 polymer ?
#
loop_
_entity_poly.entity_id
_entity_poly.type
_entity_poly.pdbx_seq_one_letter_code
_entity_poly.pdbx_strand_id
1 'polypeptide(L)'
;MRKPFITVRLTHGMLGALLVSTCACSGTKWTEVEKDSIRIVTQQEGAVLGYSANSGVRLLTVDGYAFKDLNRNGRLDPYEDWRLTPEERAVDLAGQLSTEEIAGLMLYSAHQSIPGASKGFGTSTYNGKSFDESGAQPSDLSDAQRKFLTEDNVRHVLVTRVQSPKVAARWNNNAQALVEGIGHGILRSLIIPMRRISPSSL
;
A
#
# COMPACT_ATOMS: atom_id res chain seq x y z
N MET A 1 -18.40 63.11 -25.39
CA MET A 1 -17.21 62.48 -26.03
C MET A 1 -16.82 61.23 -25.23
N ARG A 2 -16.30 60.21 -25.93
CA ARG A 2 -16.34 58.77 -25.58
C ARG A 2 -15.41 58.40 -24.40
N LYS A 3 -15.87 57.48 -23.54
CA LYS A 3 -15.07 56.81 -22.49
C LYS A 3 -14.09 55.81 -23.11
N PRO A 4 -12.85 55.63 -22.60
CA PRO A 4 -12.01 54.51 -23.00
C PRO A 4 -12.32 53.28 -22.12
N PHE A 5 -12.62 52.16 -22.78
CA PHE A 5 -12.67 50.83 -22.20
C PHE A 5 -11.24 50.30 -22.05
N ILE A 6 -10.84 49.98 -20.81
CA ILE A 6 -9.61 49.22 -20.55
C ILE A 6 -10.03 47.77 -20.32
N THR A 7 -9.64 46.89 -21.24
CA THR A 7 -9.87 45.45 -21.20
C THR A 7 -8.79 44.78 -20.34
N VAL A 8 -9.15 44.33 -19.14
CA VAL A 8 -8.27 43.48 -18.30
C VAL A 8 -8.43 42.02 -18.75
N ARG A 9 -7.36 41.43 -19.31
CA ARG A 9 -7.31 40.00 -19.61
C ARG A 9 -7.00 39.22 -18.33
N LEU A 10 -7.97 38.45 -17.82
CA LEU A 10 -7.72 37.44 -16.79
C LEU A 10 -7.01 36.23 -17.41
N THR A 11 -5.74 36.06 -17.08
CA THR A 11 -4.98 34.83 -17.29
C THR A 11 -5.52 33.75 -16.38
N HIS A 12 -5.92 32.61 -16.96
CA HIS A 12 -6.41 31.44 -16.25
C HIS A 12 -5.27 30.79 -15.46
N GLY A 13 -5.23 31.03 -14.15
CA GLY A 13 -4.45 30.21 -13.22
C GLY A 13 -5.21 28.93 -12.92
N MET A 14 -4.61 27.78 -13.24
CA MET A 14 -5.09 26.45 -12.88
C MET A 14 -5.41 26.36 -11.39
N LEU A 15 -6.70 26.35 -11.07
CA LEU A 15 -7.20 25.98 -9.75
C LEU A 15 -7.23 24.46 -9.72
N GLY A 16 -6.27 23.84 -9.01
CA GLY A 16 -6.33 22.41 -8.71
C GLY A 16 -7.62 22.12 -7.94
N ALA A 17 -8.52 21.37 -8.57
CA ALA A 17 -9.80 21.00 -7.96
C ALA A 17 -9.54 20.00 -6.83
N LEU A 18 -9.50 20.50 -5.59
CA LEU A 18 -9.66 19.67 -4.40
C LEU A 18 -11.13 19.23 -4.34
N LEU A 19 -11.42 18.03 -4.81
CA LEU A 19 -12.75 17.41 -4.72
C LEU A 19 -13.04 17.06 -3.26
N VAL A 20 -13.54 18.04 -2.50
CA VAL A 20 -14.14 17.80 -1.19
C VAL A 20 -15.59 17.41 -1.40
N SER A 21 -15.85 16.11 -1.51
CA SER A 21 -17.22 15.58 -1.63
C SER A 21 -17.87 15.49 -0.25
N THR A 22 -18.44 16.59 0.24
CA THR A 22 -19.25 16.59 1.47
C THR A 22 -20.72 16.32 1.13
N CYS A 23 -21.12 15.05 1.14
CA CYS A 23 -22.53 14.68 1.28
C CYS A 23 -22.91 14.79 2.75
N ALA A 24 -23.55 15.91 3.12
CA ALA A 24 -24.09 16.13 4.44
C ALA A 24 -25.37 15.32 4.65
N CYS A 25 -25.24 14.05 5.02
CA CYS A 25 -26.27 13.24 5.67
C CYS A 25 -25.60 12.32 6.70
N SER A 26 -25.89 12.54 7.98
CA SER A 26 -25.54 11.74 9.18
C SER A 26 -24.06 11.69 9.61
N GLY A 27 -23.75 12.30 10.76
CA GLY A 27 -22.82 11.77 11.76
C GLY A 27 -21.40 11.31 11.38
N THR A 28 -20.89 11.60 10.17
CA THR A 28 -19.55 11.16 9.74
C THR A 28 -18.47 11.87 10.56
N LYS A 29 -17.66 11.07 11.26
CA LYS A 29 -16.58 11.51 12.15
C LYS A 29 -15.21 11.35 11.51
N TRP A 30 -15.10 11.33 10.18
CA TRP A 30 -13.82 11.18 9.49
C TRP A 30 -13.77 11.95 8.18
N THR A 31 -12.55 12.15 7.72
CA THR A 31 -12.21 12.76 6.44
C THR A 31 -11.21 11.89 5.71
N GLU A 32 -11.23 11.90 4.39
CA GLU A 32 -10.31 11.17 3.53
C GLU A 32 -9.57 12.15 2.61
N VAL A 33 -8.25 11.97 2.53
CA VAL A 33 -7.40 12.69 1.59
C VAL A 33 -6.60 11.67 0.79
N GLU A 34 -6.62 11.81 -0.52
CA GLU A 34 -5.79 11.01 -1.42
C GLU A 34 -4.47 11.71 -1.69
N LYS A 35 -3.36 10.98 -1.53
CA LYS A 35 -2.01 11.43 -1.86
C LYS A 35 -1.31 10.35 -2.67
N ASP A 36 -0.97 10.67 -3.90
CA ASP A 36 -0.49 9.72 -4.91
C ASP A 36 -1.50 8.57 -5.12
N SER A 37 -1.21 7.37 -4.59
CA SER A 37 -2.07 6.19 -4.67
C SER A 37 -2.48 5.67 -3.29
N ILE A 38 -2.28 6.48 -2.25
CA ILE A 38 -2.60 6.16 -0.86
C ILE A 38 -3.70 7.09 -0.39
N ARG A 39 -4.76 6.51 0.15
CA ARG A 39 -5.86 7.21 0.81
C ARG A 39 -5.61 7.20 2.30
N ILE A 40 -5.62 8.40 2.88
CA ILE A 40 -5.41 8.63 4.30
C ILE A 40 -6.74 9.06 4.89
N VAL A 41 -7.23 8.28 5.84
CA VAL A 41 -8.47 8.54 6.57
C VAL A 41 -8.11 9.06 7.96
N THR A 42 -8.52 10.28 8.25
CA THR A 42 -8.37 10.90 9.57
C THR A 42 -9.73 10.94 10.25
N GLN A 43 -9.85 10.16 11.32
CA GLN A 43 -10.99 10.20 12.23
C GLN A 43 -10.87 11.44 13.13
N GLN A 44 -12.00 11.96 13.60
CA GLN A 44 -12.05 13.00 14.63
C GLN A 44 -11.39 12.51 15.92
N GLU A 45 -11.58 11.23 16.25
CA GLU A 45 -10.99 10.54 17.39
C GLU A 45 -10.58 9.12 16.98
N GLY A 46 -9.41 8.66 17.42
CA GLY A 46 -8.95 7.29 17.18
C GLY A 46 -7.88 7.15 16.10
N ALA A 47 -7.91 6.03 15.38
CA ALA A 47 -6.83 5.64 14.48
C ALA A 47 -6.84 6.41 13.14
N VAL A 48 -5.65 6.76 12.65
CA VAL A 48 -5.46 7.19 11.25
C VAL A 48 -5.31 5.94 10.39
N LEU A 49 -6.15 5.81 9.36
CA LEU A 49 -6.10 4.66 8.46
C LEU A 49 -5.39 5.05 7.17
N GLY A 50 -4.58 4.13 6.65
CA GLY A 50 -3.99 4.23 5.32
C GLY A 50 -4.34 2.98 4.52
N TYR A 51 -4.74 3.16 3.27
CA TYR A 51 -4.95 2.07 2.33
C TYR A 51 -4.63 2.52 0.91
N SER A 52 -4.31 1.57 0.04
CA SER A 52 -4.08 1.90 -1.36
C SER A 52 -5.40 2.11 -2.10
N ALA A 53 -5.48 3.14 -2.93
CA ALA A 53 -6.59 3.31 -3.87
C ALA A 53 -6.72 2.13 -4.84
N ASN A 54 -5.65 1.33 -5.01
CA ASN A 54 -5.57 0.22 -5.95
C ASN A 54 -5.68 -1.16 -5.28
N SER A 55 -5.83 -1.25 -3.95
CA SER A 55 -5.94 -2.56 -3.27
C SER A 55 -7.36 -3.16 -3.36
N GLY A 56 -8.36 -2.38 -3.76
CA GLY A 56 -9.75 -2.83 -3.80
C GLY A 56 -10.42 -2.91 -2.42
N VAL A 57 -9.70 -2.55 -1.34
CA VAL A 57 -10.27 -2.38 -0.01
C VAL A 57 -11.25 -1.23 -0.01
N ARG A 58 -12.35 -1.42 0.72
CA ARG A 58 -13.42 -0.43 0.89
C ARG A 58 -13.49 0.01 2.35
N LEU A 59 -14.07 1.17 2.57
CA LEU A 59 -14.36 1.65 3.92
C LEU A 59 -15.77 1.26 4.33
N LEU A 60 -15.89 0.73 5.54
CA LEU A 60 -17.15 0.54 6.26
C LEU A 60 -17.35 1.74 7.19
N THR A 61 -18.58 2.21 7.32
CA THR A 61 -18.93 3.26 8.29
C THR A 61 -19.79 2.66 9.39
N VAL A 62 -19.29 2.68 10.62
CA VAL A 62 -19.98 2.18 11.82
C VAL A 62 -19.88 3.25 12.90
N ASP A 63 -21.02 3.65 13.49
CA ASP A 63 -21.10 4.71 14.51
C ASP A 63 -20.48 6.06 14.09
N GLY A 64 -20.44 6.31 12.78
CA GLY A 64 -19.81 7.50 12.19
C GLY A 64 -18.30 7.39 11.98
N TYR A 65 -17.64 6.30 12.40
CA TYR A 65 -16.21 6.04 12.17
C TYR A 65 -15.96 5.15 10.95
N ALA A 66 -14.80 5.31 10.31
CA ALA A 66 -14.36 4.46 9.20
C ALA A 66 -13.61 3.20 9.68
N PHE A 67 -13.77 2.11 8.95
CA PHE A 67 -13.02 0.86 9.12
C PHE A 67 -12.65 0.29 7.75
N LYS A 68 -11.51 -0.39 7.65
CA LYS A 68 -11.08 -1.03 6.40
C LYS A 68 -11.66 -2.43 6.33
N ASP A 69 -12.45 -2.70 5.28
CA ASP A 69 -12.90 -4.05 4.92
C ASP A 69 -11.75 -4.77 4.20
N LEU A 70 -10.87 -5.41 4.97
CA LEU A 70 -9.62 -6.01 4.51
C LEU A 70 -9.86 -7.36 3.80
N ASN A 71 -10.86 -8.12 4.23
CA ASN A 71 -11.23 -9.39 3.58
C ASN A 71 -12.33 -9.23 2.52
N ARG A 72 -12.91 -8.03 2.38
CA ARG A 72 -13.92 -7.66 1.36
C ARG A 72 -15.26 -8.37 1.53
N ASN A 73 -15.66 -8.65 2.76
CA ASN A 73 -16.93 -9.35 3.04
C ASN A 73 -18.10 -8.40 3.36
N GLY A 74 -17.85 -7.09 3.44
CA GLY A 74 -18.86 -6.07 3.70
C GLY A 74 -19.36 -5.99 5.15
N ARG A 75 -18.73 -6.68 6.10
CA ARG A 75 -19.04 -6.61 7.54
C ARG A 75 -17.80 -6.20 8.32
N LEU A 76 -17.99 -5.49 9.43
CA LEU A 76 -16.89 -5.15 10.32
C LEU A 76 -16.53 -6.40 11.15
N ASP A 77 -15.45 -7.08 10.79
CA ASP A 77 -14.91 -8.18 11.60
C ASP A 77 -14.09 -7.64 12.79
N PRO A 78 -14.02 -8.35 13.92
CA PRO A 78 -13.24 -7.91 15.08
C PRO A 78 -11.78 -7.57 14.76
N TYR A 79 -11.10 -8.33 13.89
CA TYR A 79 -9.71 -8.02 13.52
C TYR A 79 -9.53 -6.69 12.77
N GLU A 80 -10.58 -6.18 12.12
CA GLU A 80 -10.60 -4.90 11.41
C GLU A 80 -10.95 -3.71 12.32
N ASP A 81 -11.56 -4.00 13.47
CA ASP A 81 -11.96 -3.01 14.45
C ASP A 81 -10.75 -2.51 15.27
N TRP A 82 -10.20 -1.37 14.85
CA TRP A 82 -9.07 -0.73 15.53
C TRP A 82 -9.39 -0.25 16.96
N ARG A 83 -10.66 -0.30 17.39
CA ARG A 83 -11.07 0.01 18.78
C ARG A 83 -10.78 -1.14 19.74
N LEU A 84 -10.65 -2.37 19.23
CA LEU A 84 -10.32 -3.56 20.02
C LEU A 84 -8.82 -3.66 20.30
N THR A 85 -8.47 -4.42 21.33
CA THR A 85 -7.08 -4.68 21.69
C THR A 85 -6.36 -5.48 20.60
N PRO A 86 -5.03 -5.33 20.44
CA PRO A 86 -4.26 -6.16 19.53
C PRO A 86 -4.49 -7.67 19.74
N GLU A 87 -4.66 -8.11 20.98
CA GLU A 87 -4.88 -9.50 21.36
C GLU A 87 -6.23 -10.03 20.83
N GLU A 88 -7.32 -9.30 21.06
CA GLU A 88 -8.66 -9.67 20.55
C GLU A 88 -8.65 -9.77 19.02
N ARG A 89 -8.02 -8.81 18.37
CA ARG A 89 -7.90 -8.75 16.91
C ARG A 89 -7.06 -9.90 16.36
N ALA A 90 -5.98 -10.26 17.04
CA ALA A 90 -5.12 -11.38 16.65
C ALA A 90 -5.83 -12.73 16.81
N VAL A 91 -6.60 -12.92 17.89
CA VAL A 91 -7.38 -14.15 18.11
C VAL A 91 -8.44 -14.33 17.03
N ASP A 92 -9.18 -13.27 16.71
CA ASP A 92 -10.19 -13.31 15.64
C ASP A 92 -9.56 -13.60 14.28
N LEU A 93 -8.50 -12.87 13.91
CA LEU A 93 -7.79 -13.10 12.66
C LEU A 93 -7.27 -14.54 12.56
N ALA A 94 -6.60 -15.05 13.61
CA ALA A 94 -6.07 -16.40 13.63
C ALA A 94 -7.17 -17.47 13.47
N GLY A 95 -8.39 -17.21 13.94
CA GLY A 95 -9.54 -18.09 13.75
C GLY A 95 -10.12 -18.11 12.33
N GLN A 96 -9.80 -17.12 11.50
CA GLN A 96 -10.30 -16.98 10.13
C GLN A 96 -9.29 -17.44 9.06
N LEU A 97 -8.00 -17.50 9.38
CA LEU A 97 -6.95 -17.84 8.41
C LEU A 97 -7.00 -19.30 7.97
N SER A 98 -6.76 -19.52 6.67
CA SER A 98 -6.54 -20.86 6.15
C SER A 98 -5.17 -21.42 6.57
N THR A 99 -5.00 -22.74 6.51
CA THR A 99 -3.71 -23.39 6.76
C THR A 99 -2.61 -22.84 5.85
N GLU A 100 -2.92 -22.54 4.59
CA GLU A 100 -2.01 -21.96 3.62
C GLU A 100 -1.62 -20.53 3.96
N GLU A 101 -2.57 -19.71 4.44
CA GLU A 101 -2.27 -18.36 4.94
C GLU A 101 -1.37 -18.42 6.17
N ILE A 102 -1.67 -19.31 7.12
CA ILE A 102 -0.83 -19.54 8.31
C ILE A 102 0.59 -19.97 7.89
N ALA A 103 0.72 -20.91 6.94
CA ALA A 103 2.01 -21.33 6.42
C ALA A 103 2.77 -20.16 5.78
N GLY A 104 2.10 -19.32 5.00
CA GLY A 104 2.68 -18.11 4.40
C GLY A 104 3.20 -17.09 5.42
N LEU A 105 2.55 -16.99 6.59
CA LEU A 105 3.02 -16.16 7.71
C LEU A 105 4.27 -16.73 8.40
N MET A 106 4.50 -18.04 8.32
CA MET A 106 5.64 -18.69 8.96
C MET A 106 6.88 -18.77 8.04
N LEU A 107 6.71 -18.51 6.75
CA LEU A 107 7.75 -18.66 5.73
C LEU A 107 8.37 -17.33 5.29
N TYR A 108 9.59 -17.44 4.78
CA TYR A 108 10.38 -16.33 4.23
C TYR A 108 10.58 -16.53 2.73
N SER A 109 10.59 -15.44 1.98
CA SER A 109 10.95 -15.49 0.56
C SER A 109 12.42 -15.89 0.36
N ALA A 110 12.76 -16.34 -0.84
CA ALA A 110 14.15 -16.29 -1.30
C ALA A 110 14.69 -14.84 -1.29
N HIS A 111 16.02 -14.68 -1.27
CA HIS A 111 16.67 -13.36 -1.32
C HIS A 111 16.24 -12.55 -2.56
N GLN A 112 15.73 -11.34 -2.33
CA GLN A 112 15.28 -10.42 -3.36
C GLN A 112 16.20 -9.21 -3.50
N SER A 113 16.47 -8.81 -4.74
CA SER A 113 17.03 -7.50 -5.07
C SER A 113 15.92 -6.61 -5.64
N ILE A 114 16.01 -5.30 -5.41
CA ILE A 114 15.05 -4.30 -5.89
C ILE A 114 15.80 -3.22 -6.67
N PRO A 115 15.73 -3.21 -8.02
CA PRO A 115 15.10 -4.21 -8.88
C PRO A 115 15.85 -5.56 -8.86
N GLY A 116 15.20 -6.60 -9.38
CA GLY A 116 15.81 -7.92 -9.53
C GLY A 116 16.95 -7.90 -10.55
N ALA A 117 17.91 -8.83 -10.41
CA ALA A 117 19.03 -8.91 -11.34
C ALA A 117 18.56 -9.37 -12.73
N SER A 118 19.16 -8.83 -13.79
CA SER A 118 18.87 -9.27 -15.17
C SER A 118 19.60 -10.57 -15.55
N LYS A 119 20.69 -10.91 -14.85
CA LYS A 119 21.55 -12.08 -15.13
C LYS A 119 22.16 -12.63 -13.84
N GLY A 120 22.50 -13.93 -13.86
CA GLY A 120 23.21 -14.60 -12.76
C GLY A 120 22.30 -15.00 -11.59
N PHE A 121 22.90 -15.16 -10.41
CA PHE A 121 22.16 -15.56 -9.21
C PHE A 121 21.17 -14.45 -8.79
N GLY A 122 19.91 -14.83 -8.53
CA GLY A 122 18.85 -13.88 -8.21
C GLY A 122 18.23 -13.21 -9.44
N THR A 123 18.40 -13.80 -10.63
CA THR A 123 17.72 -13.32 -11.84
C THR A 123 16.21 -13.29 -11.62
N SER A 124 15.57 -12.21 -12.05
CA SER A 124 14.12 -12.04 -11.96
C SER A 124 13.56 -11.54 -13.28
N THR A 125 12.30 -11.87 -13.54
CA THR A 125 11.58 -11.40 -14.70
C THR A 125 10.46 -10.44 -14.31
N TYR A 126 10.06 -9.63 -15.28
CA TYR A 126 8.96 -8.67 -15.21
C TYR A 126 8.10 -8.89 -16.46
N ASN A 127 6.95 -9.53 -16.29
CA ASN A 127 6.09 -9.96 -17.39
C ASN A 127 6.86 -10.87 -18.39
N GLY A 128 7.66 -11.79 -17.86
CA GLY A 128 8.44 -12.76 -18.64
C GLY A 128 9.72 -12.23 -19.28
N LYS A 129 10.05 -10.93 -19.11
CA LYS A 129 11.28 -10.32 -19.65
C LYS A 129 12.28 -9.97 -18.54
N SER A 130 13.55 -9.84 -18.89
CA SER A 130 14.56 -9.29 -17.96
C SER A 130 14.22 -7.85 -17.59
N PHE A 131 14.75 -7.33 -16.47
CA PHE A 131 14.52 -5.95 -16.06
C PHE A 131 14.87 -4.95 -17.19
N ASP A 132 16.03 -5.12 -17.81
CA ASP A 132 16.54 -4.24 -18.88
C ASP A 132 15.65 -4.22 -20.13
N GLU A 133 14.91 -5.30 -20.41
CA GLU A 133 14.06 -5.46 -21.60
C GLU A 133 12.56 -5.27 -21.33
N SER A 134 12.18 -5.17 -20.06
CA SER A 134 10.78 -5.14 -19.63
C SER A 134 10.12 -3.77 -19.71
N GLY A 135 10.91 -2.69 -19.62
CA GLY A 135 10.41 -1.34 -19.41
C GLY A 135 9.83 -1.11 -18.01
N ALA A 136 10.00 -2.05 -17.07
CA ALA A 136 9.54 -1.93 -15.70
C ALA A 136 10.29 -0.82 -14.96
N GLN A 137 9.60 -0.17 -14.02
CA GLN A 137 10.24 0.75 -13.10
C GLN A 137 11.02 -0.03 -12.04
N PRO A 138 12.11 0.52 -11.48
CA PRO A 138 12.89 -0.13 -10.42
C PRO A 138 12.06 -0.55 -9.18
N SER A 139 10.91 0.10 -8.96
CA SER A 139 9.98 -0.17 -7.85
C SER A 139 8.88 -1.18 -8.18
N ASP A 140 8.79 -1.65 -9.42
CA ASP A 140 7.78 -2.62 -9.80
C ASP A 140 8.09 -3.99 -9.18
N LEU A 141 7.05 -4.77 -8.91
CA LEU A 141 7.21 -6.14 -8.43
C LEU A 141 7.68 -7.03 -9.57
N SER A 142 8.61 -7.95 -9.30
CA SER A 142 8.96 -9.01 -10.25
C SER A 142 7.88 -10.09 -10.31
N ASP A 143 7.93 -10.95 -11.33
CA ASP A 143 7.02 -12.11 -11.46
C ASP A 143 7.16 -13.05 -10.25
N ALA A 144 8.39 -13.30 -9.80
CA ALA A 144 8.65 -14.12 -8.61
C ALA A 144 8.07 -13.48 -7.33
N GLN A 145 8.18 -12.15 -7.21
CA GLN A 145 7.62 -11.42 -6.07
C GLN A 145 6.10 -11.46 -6.06
N ARG A 146 5.45 -11.25 -7.20
CA ARG A 146 3.99 -11.43 -7.30
C ARG A 146 3.60 -12.84 -6.88
N LYS A 147 4.25 -13.85 -7.44
CA LYS A 147 3.96 -15.26 -7.18
C LYS A 147 3.95 -15.59 -5.69
N PHE A 148 5.06 -15.36 -4.98
CA PHE A 148 5.09 -15.76 -3.56
C PHE A 148 4.16 -14.92 -2.67
N LEU A 149 3.83 -13.68 -3.07
CA LEU A 149 2.89 -12.85 -2.32
C LEU A 149 1.45 -13.35 -2.49
N THR A 150 1.07 -13.75 -3.70
CA THR A 150 -0.31 -14.11 -4.05
C THR A 150 -0.62 -15.59 -3.92
N GLU A 151 0.30 -16.47 -4.32
CA GLU A 151 0.07 -17.92 -4.36
C GLU A 151 0.57 -18.59 -3.06
N ASP A 152 1.75 -18.20 -2.57
CA ASP A 152 2.38 -18.83 -1.41
C ASP A 152 2.03 -18.14 -0.07
N ASN A 153 1.25 -17.05 -0.12
CA ASN A 153 0.88 -16.22 1.04
C ASN A 153 2.06 -15.68 1.88
N VAL A 154 3.27 -15.60 1.31
CA VAL A 154 4.45 -15.14 2.07
C VAL A 154 4.29 -13.69 2.48
N ARG A 155 4.51 -13.39 3.78
CA ARG A 155 4.49 -12.01 4.32
C ARG A 155 5.84 -11.53 4.83
N HIS A 156 6.89 -12.35 4.77
CA HIS A 156 8.26 -11.98 5.12
C HIS A 156 9.16 -12.05 3.87
N VAL A 157 9.55 -10.90 3.32
CA VAL A 157 10.47 -10.89 2.14
C VAL A 157 11.84 -10.39 2.52
N LEU A 158 12.84 -11.20 2.22
CA LEU A 158 14.26 -10.97 2.50
C LEU A 158 14.87 -10.09 1.40
N VAL A 159 15.11 -8.82 1.70
CA VAL A 159 15.64 -7.85 0.72
C VAL A 159 17.14 -7.66 0.92
N THR A 160 17.96 -8.10 -0.03
CA THR A 160 19.43 -8.06 0.10
C THR A 160 20.05 -6.80 -0.49
N ARG A 161 19.40 -6.17 -1.47
CA ARG A 161 19.86 -4.94 -2.12
C ARG A 161 18.69 -4.12 -2.61
N VAL A 162 18.81 -2.80 -2.47
CA VAL A 162 17.90 -1.82 -3.06
C VAL A 162 18.70 -0.80 -3.88
N GLN A 163 18.13 -0.31 -4.98
CA GLN A 163 18.76 0.72 -5.80
C GLN A 163 18.89 2.06 -5.05
N SER A 164 17.84 2.47 -4.33
CA SER A 164 17.83 3.67 -3.49
C SER A 164 16.72 3.60 -2.43
N PRO A 165 16.78 4.41 -1.36
CA PRO A 165 15.70 4.49 -0.37
C PRO A 165 14.34 4.86 -0.98
N LYS A 166 14.33 5.76 -1.97
CA LYS A 166 13.11 6.17 -2.68
C LYS A 166 12.47 5.01 -3.45
N VAL A 167 13.30 4.21 -4.13
CA VAL A 167 12.82 3.00 -4.85
C VAL A 167 12.32 1.97 -3.86
N ALA A 168 13.03 1.74 -2.76
CA ALA A 168 12.61 0.80 -1.72
C ALA A 168 11.26 1.16 -1.10
N ALA A 169 11.03 2.45 -0.81
CA ALA A 169 9.74 2.92 -0.28
C ALA A 169 8.60 2.71 -1.28
N ARG A 170 8.81 3.05 -2.56
CA ARG A 170 7.80 2.82 -3.62
C ARG A 170 7.51 1.34 -3.83
N TRP A 171 8.55 0.51 -3.88
CA TRP A 171 8.40 -0.95 -3.96
C TRP A 171 7.62 -1.50 -2.77
N ASN A 172 7.91 -1.02 -1.56
CA ASN A 172 7.18 -1.44 -0.36
C ASN A 172 5.70 -1.07 -0.46
N ASN A 173 5.37 0.12 -0.96
CA ASN A 173 3.98 0.54 -1.16
C ASN A 173 3.30 -0.31 -2.24
N ASN A 174 3.97 -0.65 -3.34
CA ASN A 174 3.45 -1.53 -4.38
C ASN A 174 3.19 -2.95 -3.84
N ALA A 175 4.10 -3.49 -3.04
CA ALA A 175 3.92 -4.78 -2.37
C ALA A 175 2.74 -4.74 -1.38
N GLN A 176 2.62 -3.68 -0.58
CA GLN A 176 1.51 -3.51 0.36
C GLN A 176 0.17 -3.38 -0.36
N ALA A 177 0.10 -2.61 -1.45
CA ALA A 177 -1.11 -2.48 -2.25
C ALA A 177 -1.58 -3.83 -2.81
N LEU A 178 -0.64 -4.69 -3.23
CA LEU A 178 -0.96 -6.03 -3.71
C LEU A 178 -1.49 -6.94 -2.58
N VAL A 179 -0.80 -7.01 -1.43
CA VAL A 179 -1.21 -7.91 -0.34
C VAL A 179 -2.46 -7.45 0.40
N GLU A 180 -2.69 -6.14 0.49
CA GLU A 180 -3.92 -5.57 1.04
C GLU A 180 -5.14 -6.01 0.19
N GLY A 181 -4.94 -6.28 -1.11
CA GLY A 181 -5.95 -6.71 -2.05
C GLY A 181 -6.29 -8.21 -2.08
N ILE A 182 -5.68 -9.04 -1.22
CA ILE A 182 -5.87 -10.49 -1.22
C ILE A 182 -6.10 -11.04 0.20
N GLY A 183 -6.74 -12.22 0.31
CA GLY A 183 -6.97 -12.91 1.59
C GLY A 183 -7.59 -12.02 2.67
N HIS A 184 -6.99 -12.03 3.86
CA HIS A 184 -7.37 -11.18 5.00
C HIS A 184 -6.63 -9.82 5.04
N GLY A 185 -6.03 -9.38 3.93
CA GLY A 185 -5.36 -8.08 3.84
C GLY A 185 -4.16 -7.92 4.78
N ILE A 186 -3.54 -9.04 5.20
CA ILE A 186 -2.44 -9.04 6.17
C ILE A 186 -1.24 -8.30 5.59
N LEU A 187 -0.86 -7.22 6.29
CA LEU A 187 0.29 -6.39 5.93
C LEU A 187 1.59 -7.18 5.99
N ARG A 188 2.45 -6.91 5.00
CA ARG A 188 3.76 -7.54 4.90
C ARG A 188 4.74 -6.98 5.93
N SER A 189 5.61 -7.84 6.48
CA SER A 189 6.82 -7.45 7.21
C SER A 189 8.04 -7.42 6.28
N LEU A 190 8.78 -6.31 6.30
CA LEU A 190 9.99 -6.10 5.51
C LEU A 190 11.25 -6.37 6.33
N ILE A 191 12.04 -7.35 5.89
CA ILE A 191 13.28 -7.74 6.55
C ILE A 191 14.44 -7.43 5.62
N ILE A 192 15.17 -6.36 5.97
CA ILE A 192 16.39 -5.94 5.28
C ILE A 192 17.58 -6.37 6.16
N PRO A 193 18.37 -7.39 5.79
CA PRO A 193 19.66 -7.62 6.42
C PRO A 193 20.52 -6.35 6.35
N MET A 194 20.73 -5.72 7.50
CA MET A 194 21.62 -4.57 7.66
C MET A 194 23.05 -4.99 7.33
N ARG A 195 23.55 -4.69 6.12
CA ARG A 195 24.99 -4.61 5.89
C ARG A 195 25.47 -3.28 6.45
N ARG A 196 26.39 -3.35 7.42
CA ARG A 196 27.10 -2.21 8.00
C ARG A 196 27.61 -1.31 6.87
N ILE A 197 27.11 -0.08 6.77
CA ILE A 197 27.65 0.92 5.84
C ILE A 197 29.08 1.20 6.30
N SER A 198 30.08 0.86 5.48
CA SER A 198 31.47 1.22 5.77
C SER A 198 31.61 2.75 5.67
N PRO A 199 32.19 3.45 6.66
CA PRO A 199 32.30 4.92 6.64
C PRO A 199 33.26 5.48 5.57
N SER A 200 33.88 4.64 4.74
CA SER A 200 34.96 5.03 3.83
C SER A 200 34.48 5.66 2.50
N SER A 201 33.37 6.40 2.48
CA SER A 201 32.89 7.11 1.27
C SER A 201 32.23 8.46 1.56
N LEU A 202 32.79 9.21 2.51
CA LEU A 202 32.62 10.67 2.63
C LEU A 202 33.96 11.35 2.35
#